data_AF-A0A1H5F7S4-F1
#
_entry.id   AF-A0A1H5F7S4-F1
#
_cell.length_a   1.000
_cell.length_b   1.000
_cell.length_c   1.000
_cell.angle_alpha   90.00
_cell.angle_beta   90.00
_cell.angle_gamma   90.00
#
_symmetry.space_group_name_H-M   'P 1'
#
loop_
_entity.id
_entity.type
_entity.pdbx_description
1 polymer ?
#
loop_
_entity_poly.entity_id
_entity_poly.type
_entity_poly.pdbx_seq_one_letter_code
_entity_poly.pdbx_strand_id
1 'polypeptide(L)'
;MTLDVQTSLDMGSARKILNLPTPTNPGDAVPKSYVDSAVEGLSWKDSVRVAAQVNVTVASPGASIDGIAMVANDRVLLGNQTSTPEKGIYIWNGAAVPMTRALDASTSDELENAVVGVEEGTSVGTTYRQTTVNFVLGTGSPVFTTFGTSAPAASEATAGIAEIATQPEVDALTDDARFITPLKLANWSGRSKKFSQVIGDAAATSITVTHNLNSRDVHTEVYRNSGNYDSVMVETRRTSVNAVTLVFDNAPALNSFVVVVRA
;
A
#
# COMPACT_ATOMS: atom_id res chain seq x y z
N MET A 1 22.80 10.96 -54.05
CA MET A 1 23.78 9.94 -54.49
C MET A 1 24.23 9.20 -53.25
N THR A 2 23.96 7.90 -53.17
CA THR A 2 24.47 7.04 -52.09
C THR A 2 25.92 6.68 -52.41
N LEU A 3 26.80 6.78 -51.42
CA LEU A 3 28.16 6.28 -51.55
C LEU A 3 28.19 4.83 -51.11
N ASP A 4 28.54 3.92 -52.01
CA ASP A 4 28.75 2.51 -51.69
C ASP A 4 30.18 2.32 -51.18
N VAL A 5 30.32 1.86 -49.94
CA VAL A 5 31.60 1.72 -49.25
C VAL A 5 31.88 0.22 -49.07
N GLN A 6 32.67 -0.35 -49.98
CA GLN A 6 32.99 -1.78 -50.04
C GLN A 6 34.19 -2.19 -49.15
N THR A 7 34.64 -1.30 -48.26
CA THR A 7 35.77 -1.55 -47.34
C THR A 7 35.59 -0.78 -46.02
N SER A 8 36.43 -1.04 -45.03
CA SER A 8 36.36 -0.33 -43.74
C SER A 8 36.75 1.13 -43.88
N LEU A 9 36.03 2.01 -43.18
CA LEU A 9 36.32 3.44 -43.12
C LEU A 9 37.00 3.79 -41.78
N ASP A 10 38.28 4.15 -41.81
CA ASP A 10 39.04 4.54 -40.61
C ASP A 10 38.97 6.06 -40.36
N MET A 11 38.43 6.45 -39.21
CA MET A 11 38.34 7.85 -38.78
C MET A 11 39.61 8.37 -38.08
N GLY A 12 40.61 7.52 -37.85
CA GLY A 12 41.90 7.85 -37.24
C GLY A 12 41.81 8.73 -35.99
N SER A 13 40.78 8.51 -35.18
CA SER A 13 40.49 9.24 -33.93
C SER A 13 40.30 10.77 -34.04
N ALA A 14 40.14 11.32 -35.25
CA ALA A 14 40.04 12.76 -35.47
C ALA A 14 38.87 13.19 -36.36
N ARG A 15 38.45 12.32 -37.29
CA ARG A 15 37.37 12.62 -38.25
C ARG A 15 36.02 12.24 -37.64
N LYS A 16 34.98 13.01 -37.97
CA LYS A 16 33.62 12.87 -37.43
C LYS A 16 32.62 12.68 -38.56
N ILE A 17 31.54 11.94 -38.28
CA ILE A 17 30.34 11.93 -39.13
C ILE A 17 29.38 12.98 -38.55
N LEU A 18 28.96 13.96 -39.37
CA LEU A 18 28.13 15.09 -38.94
C LEU A 18 26.70 14.94 -39.47
N ASN A 19 25.72 15.55 -38.78
CA ASN A 19 24.31 15.61 -39.17
C ASN A 19 23.64 14.24 -39.36
N LEU A 20 23.94 13.28 -38.48
CA LEU A 20 23.23 11.99 -38.45
C LEU A 20 21.76 12.19 -38.03
N PRO A 21 20.78 11.67 -38.78
CA PRO A 21 19.38 11.67 -38.37
C PRO A 21 19.12 10.62 -37.25
N THR A 22 17.94 10.70 -36.63
CA THR A 22 17.47 9.68 -35.67
C THR A 22 17.41 8.30 -36.34
N PRO A 23 17.93 7.23 -35.71
CA PRO A 23 17.96 5.90 -36.28
C PRO A 23 16.54 5.31 -36.47
N THR A 24 16.35 4.54 -37.54
CA THR A 24 15.07 3.88 -37.87
C THR A 24 15.19 2.36 -37.98
N ASN A 25 16.35 1.87 -38.45
CA ASN A 25 16.64 0.44 -38.56
C ASN A 25 17.65 0.00 -37.49
N PRO A 26 17.67 -1.29 -37.11
CA PRO A 26 18.58 -1.80 -36.06
C PRO A 26 20.08 -1.64 -36.34
N GLY A 27 20.49 -1.46 -37.60
CA GLY A 27 21.89 -1.30 -37.99
C GLY A 27 22.32 0.14 -38.27
N ASP A 28 21.43 1.12 -38.09
CA ASP A 28 21.75 2.52 -38.34
C ASP A 28 22.79 3.01 -37.33
N ALA A 29 23.76 3.81 -37.80
CA ALA A 29 24.63 4.54 -36.90
C ALA A 29 23.81 5.57 -36.10
N VAL A 30 24.11 5.70 -34.81
CA VAL A 30 23.32 6.49 -33.87
C VAL A 30 24.07 7.76 -33.44
N PRO A 31 23.43 8.94 -33.38
CA PRO A 31 24.05 10.12 -32.79
C PRO A 31 24.23 9.92 -31.27
N LYS A 32 25.29 10.49 -30.68
CA LYS A 32 25.56 10.35 -29.23
C LYS A 32 24.37 10.82 -28.39
N SER A 33 23.68 11.89 -28.81
CA SER A 33 22.46 12.37 -28.14
C SER A 33 21.39 11.30 -28.04
N TYR A 34 21.16 10.51 -29.10
CA TYR A 34 20.22 9.39 -29.07
C TYR A 34 20.64 8.31 -28.07
N VAL A 35 21.95 7.99 -27.99
CA VAL A 35 22.47 7.01 -27.02
C VAL A 35 22.38 7.53 -25.60
N ASP A 36 22.73 8.80 -25.36
CA ASP A 36 22.62 9.42 -24.04
C ASP A 36 21.17 9.39 -23.56
N SER A 37 20.21 9.79 -24.39
CA SER A 37 18.77 9.71 -24.09
C SER A 37 18.26 8.28 -23.92
N ALA A 38 18.77 7.31 -24.68
CA ALA A 38 18.33 5.92 -24.62
C ALA A 38 18.95 5.11 -23.45
N VAL A 39 20.15 5.49 -23.01
CA VAL A 39 20.90 4.84 -21.92
C VAL A 39 20.63 5.50 -20.57
N GLU A 40 19.75 6.50 -20.53
CA GLU A 40 19.79 7.51 -19.49
C GLU A 40 19.40 7.06 -18.07
N GLY A 41 20.20 7.54 -17.14
CA GLY A 41 19.87 7.60 -15.72
C GLY A 41 18.83 8.67 -15.42
N LEU A 42 18.71 9.03 -14.14
CA LEU A 42 17.71 9.98 -13.65
C LEU A 42 18.15 11.42 -13.90
N SER A 43 17.28 12.25 -14.51
CA SER A 43 17.50 13.69 -14.72
C SER A 43 16.90 14.48 -13.57
N TRP A 44 17.64 14.65 -12.46
CA TRP A 44 17.14 15.38 -11.30
C TRP A 44 16.96 16.87 -11.60
N LYS A 45 15.78 17.40 -11.23
CA LYS A 45 15.39 18.80 -11.33
C LYS A 45 15.35 19.43 -9.95
N ASP A 46 15.44 20.75 -9.91
CA ASP A 46 15.14 21.49 -8.69
C ASP A 46 13.70 21.20 -8.26
N SER A 47 13.51 21.08 -6.95
CA SER A 47 12.22 20.80 -6.33
C SER A 47 11.14 21.78 -6.77
N VAL A 48 9.90 21.31 -6.75
CA VAL A 48 8.73 22.17 -6.86
C VAL A 48 8.19 22.42 -5.47
N ARG A 49 7.70 23.64 -5.26
CA ARG A 49 7.01 23.98 -4.02
C ARG A 49 5.75 23.14 -3.87
N VAL A 50 4.98 22.98 -4.95
CA VAL A 50 3.73 22.22 -4.93
C VAL A 50 3.48 21.46 -6.23
N ALA A 51 2.84 20.29 -6.14
CA ALA A 51 2.31 19.56 -7.28
C ALA A 51 0.78 19.75 -7.36
N ALA A 52 0.30 20.21 -8.51
CA ALA A 52 -1.13 20.44 -8.72
C ALA A 52 -1.90 19.11 -8.74
N GLN A 53 -2.90 18.99 -7.88
CA GLN A 53 -3.75 17.79 -7.78
C GLN A 53 -4.78 17.72 -8.91
N VAL A 54 -5.15 18.86 -9.49
CA VAL A 54 -6.16 18.99 -10.55
C VAL A 54 -5.65 19.88 -11.68
N ASN A 55 -6.44 20.00 -12.75
CA ASN A 55 -6.15 20.89 -13.86
C ASN A 55 -6.02 22.35 -13.37
N VAL A 56 -4.95 23.02 -13.77
CA VAL A 56 -4.68 24.44 -13.48
C VAL A 56 -4.58 25.20 -14.79
N THR A 57 -5.36 26.26 -14.96
CA THR A 57 -5.29 27.12 -16.15
C THR A 57 -3.96 27.86 -16.20
N VAL A 58 -3.06 27.48 -17.11
CA VAL A 58 -1.69 28.05 -17.21
C VAL A 58 -1.70 29.57 -17.38
N ALA A 59 -2.65 30.12 -18.14
CA ALA A 59 -2.76 31.56 -18.39
C ALA A 59 -3.18 32.38 -17.15
N SER A 60 -3.83 31.74 -16.17
CA SER A 60 -4.40 32.37 -14.97
C SER A 60 -4.50 31.34 -13.84
N PRO A 61 -3.39 31.01 -13.18
CA PRO A 61 -3.31 29.88 -12.23
C PRO A 61 -4.06 30.10 -10.92
N GLY A 62 -4.47 31.33 -10.61
CA GLY A 62 -5.04 31.69 -9.30
C GLY A 62 -3.98 31.94 -8.24
N ALA A 63 -4.40 32.48 -7.09
CA ALA A 63 -3.50 32.87 -5.99
C ALA A 63 -2.96 31.68 -5.18
N SER A 64 -3.58 30.51 -5.31
CA SER A 64 -3.18 29.31 -4.60
C SER A 64 -3.28 28.07 -5.47
N ILE A 65 -2.36 27.12 -5.27
CA ILE A 65 -2.38 25.81 -5.90
C ILE A 65 -2.35 24.76 -4.79
N ASP A 66 -3.28 23.81 -4.81
CA ASP A 66 -3.43 22.78 -3.76
C ASP A 66 -3.53 23.37 -2.33
N GLY A 67 -4.24 24.49 -2.19
CA GLY A 67 -4.40 25.21 -0.91
C GLY A 67 -3.17 26.02 -0.46
N ILE A 68 -2.05 25.94 -1.19
CA ILE A 68 -0.83 26.70 -0.89
C ILE A 68 -0.86 28.06 -1.58
N ALA A 69 -0.70 29.15 -0.82
CA ALA A 69 -0.60 30.50 -1.36
C ALA A 69 0.71 30.67 -2.14
N MET A 70 0.60 31.04 -3.42
CA MET A 70 1.73 31.13 -4.34
C MET A 70 2.39 32.51 -4.29
N VAL A 71 3.71 32.53 -4.42
CA VAL A 71 4.53 33.72 -4.56
C VAL A 71 5.20 33.70 -5.94
N ALA A 72 5.44 34.89 -6.50
CA ALA A 72 6.13 35.01 -7.77
C ALA A 72 7.48 34.27 -7.73
N ASN A 73 7.76 33.50 -8.77
CA ASN A 73 8.90 32.60 -8.95
C ASN A 73 8.80 31.22 -8.29
N ASP A 74 7.70 30.91 -7.61
CA ASP A 74 7.50 29.57 -7.07
C ASP A 74 7.42 28.52 -8.20
N ARG A 75 8.08 27.38 -7.99
CA ARG A 75 8.06 26.24 -8.90
C ARG A 75 6.86 25.34 -8.63
N VAL A 76 6.18 24.91 -9.68
CA VAL A 76 4.96 24.10 -9.61
C VAL A 76 5.04 22.95 -10.60
N LEU A 77 4.71 21.73 -10.17
CA LEU A 77 4.51 20.60 -11.06
C LEU A 77 3.03 20.54 -11.51
N LEU A 78 2.81 20.61 -12.82
CA LEU A 78 1.51 20.42 -13.45
C LEU A 78 1.41 19.02 -14.05
N GLY A 79 1.21 17.99 -13.22
CA GLY A 79 1.09 16.60 -13.67
C GLY A 79 -0.31 16.22 -14.22
N ASN A 80 -1.34 16.95 -13.79
CA ASN A 80 -2.76 16.57 -13.96
C ASN A 80 -3.54 17.51 -14.91
N GLN A 81 -2.87 18.04 -15.94
CA GLN A 81 -3.51 18.89 -16.95
C GLN A 81 -4.45 18.11 -17.87
N THR A 82 -5.58 18.73 -18.27
CA THR A 82 -6.49 18.20 -19.29
C THR A 82 -5.90 18.32 -20.69
N SER A 83 -5.18 19.43 -20.96
CA SER A 83 -4.35 19.57 -22.15
C SER A 83 -3.01 18.89 -21.87
N THR A 84 -2.84 17.67 -22.38
CA THR A 84 -1.65 16.86 -22.05
C THR A 84 -0.31 17.52 -22.42
N PRO A 85 -0.18 18.34 -23.48
CA PRO A 85 1.09 19.03 -23.77
C PRO A 85 1.44 20.15 -22.79
N GLU A 86 0.52 20.57 -21.92
CA GLU A 86 0.75 21.56 -20.87
C GLU A 86 1.30 20.91 -19.59
N LYS A 87 1.46 19.58 -19.55
CA LYS A 87 2.09 18.92 -18.42
C LYS A 87 3.57 19.29 -18.33
N GLY A 88 4.08 19.50 -17.12
CA GLY A 88 5.48 19.86 -16.90
C GLY A 88 5.71 20.67 -15.63
N ILE A 89 6.92 21.22 -15.52
CA ILE A 89 7.36 22.06 -14.40
C ILE A 89 7.29 23.53 -14.83
N TYR A 90 6.64 24.35 -14.02
CA TYR A 90 6.33 25.75 -14.31
C TYR A 90 6.79 26.67 -13.18
N ILE A 91 7.05 27.92 -13.55
CA ILE A 91 7.26 29.06 -12.66
C ILE A 91 5.95 29.84 -12.59
N TRP A 92 5.45 30.01 -11.37
CA TRP A 92 4.27 30.81 -11.09
C TRP A 92 4.65 32.29 -11.08
N ASN A 93 3.99 33.09 -11.93
CA ASN A 93 4.35 34.50 -12.15
C ASN A 93 3.35 35.50 -11.52
N GLY A 94 2.17 35.03 -11.11
CA GLY A 94 1.08 35.86 -10.64
C GLY A 94 -0.26 35.16 -10.79
N ALA A 95 -1.26 35.52 -9.97
CA ALA A 95 -2.55 34.83 -9.96
C ALA A 95 -3.32 34.92 -11.28
N ALA A 96 -3.15 36.04 -12.00
CA ALA A 96 -3.74 36.30 -13.30
C ALA A 96 -2.68 36.52 -14.39
N VAL A 97 -1.46 35.99 -14.18
CA VAL A 97 -0.35 36.08 -15.12
C VAL A 97 -0.02 34.68 -15.62
N PRO A 98 0.16 34.48 -16.94
CA PRO A 98 0.54 33.18 -17.47
C PRO A 98 1.79 32.65 -16.79
N MET A 99 1.73 31.40 -16.34
CA MET A 99 2.92 30.70 -15.87
C MET A 99 3.89 30.46 -17.03
N THR A 100 5.18 30.43 -16.73
CA THR A 100 6.23 30.11 -17.72
C THR A 100 6.79 28.74 -17.39
N ARG A 101 7.17 27.94 -18.39
CA ARG A 101 7.90 26.69 -18.10
C ARG A 101 9.21 27.01 -17.37
N ALA A 102 9.57 26.17 -16.41
CA ALA A 102 10.86 26.30 -15.74
C ALA A 102 12.00 26.13 -16.75
N LEU A 103 13.09 26.88 -16.55
CA LEU A 103 14.18 26.95 -17.52
C LEU A 103 14.87 25.60 -17.72
N ASP A 104 14.96 24.79 -16.68
CA ASP A 104 15.50 23.43 -16.65
C ASP A 104 14.51 22.36 -17.14
N ALA A 105 13.33 22.76 -17.62
CA ALA A 105 12.23 21.91 -18.06
C ALA A 105 11.45 22.53 -19.24
N SER A 106 12.18 23.23 -20.12
CA SER A 106 11.62 24.06 -21.20
C SER A 106 11.76 23.45 -22.59
N THR A 107 12.46 22.31 -22.70
CA THR A 107 12.63 21.53 -23.92
C THR A 107 12.24 20.07 -23.71
N SER A 108 12.06 19.30 -24.80
CA SER A 108 11.81 17.85 -24.72
C SER A 108 12.95 17.14 -23.99
N ASP A 109 14.18 17.38 -24.42
CA ASP A 109 15.38 16.73 -23.89
C ASP A 109 15.59 17.02 -22.40
N GLU A 110 15.24 18.21 -21.94
CA GLU A 110 15.32 18.55 -20.52
C GLU A 110 14.28 17.81 -19.68
N LEU A 111 13.09 17.58 -20.21
CA LEU A 111 12.00 16.93 -19.48
C LEU A 111 12.02 15.40 -19.59
N GLU A 112 12.77 14.85 -20.53
CA GLU A 112 13.00 13.42 -20.65
C GLU A 112 13.65 12.90 -19.36
N ASN A 113 13.06 11.84 -18.78
CA ASN A 113 13.51 11.23 -17.52
C ASN A 113 13.60 12.20 -16.33
N ALA A 114 12.94 13.37 -16.41
CA ALA A 114 12.99 14.37 -15.36
C ALA A 114 12.43 13.83 -14.05
N VAL A 115 13.19 13.98 -12.97
CA VAL A 115 12.82 13.59 -11.61
C VAL A 115 12.73 14.83 -10.74
N VAL A 116 11.60 15.01 -10.06
CA VAL A 116 11.32 16.22 -9.28
C VAL A 116 10.66 15.88 -7.94
N GLY A 117 11.19 16.43 -6.86
CA GLY A 117 10.63 16.34 -5.51
C GLY A 117 9.63 17.45 -5.22
N VAL A 118 8.68 17.20 -4.31
CA VAL A 118 7.64 18.16 -3.88
C VAL A 118 7.83 18.56 -2.41
N GLU A 119 7.78 19.86 -2.13
CA GLU A 119 8.10 20.42 -0.79
C GLU A 119 6.87 20.72 0.09
N GLU A 120 5.71 21.05 -0.50
CA GLU A 120 4.49 21.43 0.21
C GLU A 120 3.23 20.84 -0.48
N GLY A 121 2.09 20.95 0.22
CA GLY A 121 0.79 20.47 -0.24
C GLY A 121 0.55 18.98 0.01
N THR A 122 -0.44 18.43 -0.69
CA THR A 122 -0.90 17.03 -0.55
C THR A 122 0.20 16.03 -0.90
N SER A 123 1.06 16.36 -1.87
CA SER A 123 2.13 15.47 -2.36
C SER A 123 3.49 15.73 -1.70
N VAL A 124 3.56 16.41 -0.56
CA VAL A 124 4.83 16.69 0.14
C VAL A 124 5.67 15.42 0.35
N GLY A 125 6.97 15.49 0.05
CA GLY A 125 7.90 14.36 0.15
C GLY A 125 7.78 13.32 -0.97
N THR A 126 6.80 13.46 -1.87
CA THR A 126 6.69 12.62 -3.06
C THR A 126 7.71 13.08 -4.11
N THR A 127 8.30 12.12 -4.82
CA THR A 127 9.09 12.39 -6.01
C THR A 127 8.33 11.89 -7.24
N TYR A 128 8.35 12.65 -8.32
CA TYR A 128 7.76 12.27 -9.61
C TYR A 128 8.84 12.10 -10.66
N ARG A 129 8.67 11.12 -11.56
CA ARG A 129 9.48 10.92 -12.75
C ARG A 129 8.62 11.08 -14.00
N GLN A 130 9.13 11.81 -14.99
CA GLN A 130 8.61 11.83 -16.34
C GLN A 130 8.96 10.51 -17.05
N THR A 131 7.99 9.84 -17.67
CA THR A 131 8.15 8.47 -18.22
C THR A 131 7.78 8.31 -19.68
N THR A 132 7.25 9.34 -20.35
CA THR A 132 6.96 9.26 -21.79
C THR A 132 8.26 9.34 -22.57
N VAL A 133 8.59 8.29 -23.31
CA VAL A 133 9.86 8.22 -24.06
C VAL A 133 9.80 9.07 -25.33
N ASN A 134 10.85 9.84 -25.60
CA ASN A 134 11.05 10.60 -26.84
C ASN A 134 9.87 11.49 -27.24
N PHE A 135 9.20 12.10 -26.26
CA PHE A 135 8.06 12.96 -26.54
C PHE A 135 8.51 14.30 -27.14
N VAL A 136 7.62 15.00 -27.84
CA VAL A 136 7.87 16.37 -28.33
C VAL A 136 7.14 17.35 -27.43
N LEU A 137 7.84 18.31 -26.82
CA LEU A 137 7.19 19.31 -25.97
C LEU A 137 6.24 20.22 -26.78
N GLY A 138 5.07 20.51 -26.22
CA GLY A 138 4.04 21.36 -26.87
C GLY A 138 3.07 20.61 -27.79
N THR A 139 3.39 19.39 -28.22
CA THR A 139 2.49 18.53 -29.01
C THR A 139 2.32 17.13 -28.44
N GLY A 140 3.37 16.59 -27.80
CA GLY A 140 3.39 15.31 -27.12
C GLY A 140 2.77 15.36 -25.72
N SER A 141 2.67 14.19 -25.10
CA SER A 141 2.02 14.01 -23.79
C SER A 141 3.02 13.50 -22.75
N PRO A 142 3.75 14.39 -22.04
CA PRO A 142 4.60 13.97 -20.94
C PRO A 142 3.74 13.43 -19.78
N VAL A 143 4.12 12.29 -19.23
CA VAL A 143 3.45 11.64 -18.10
C VAL A 143 4.39 11.65 -16.90
N PHE A 144 3.94 12.22 -15.77
CA PHE A 144 4.65 12.20 -14.51
C PHE A 144 4.03 11.14 -13.59
N THR A 145 4.83 10.16 -13.20
CA THR A 145 4.44 9.09 -12.28
C THR A 145 5.25 9.18 -11.00
N THR A 146 4.70 8.75 -9.86
CA THR A 146 5.44 8.69 -8.61
C THR A 146 6.70 7.82 -8.77
N PHE A 147 7.82 8.32 -8.28
CA PHE A 147 9.13 7.69 -8.34
C PHE A 147 9.65 7.53 -6.92
N GLY A 148 9.99 6.30 -6.53
CA GLY A 148 10.59 6.05 -5.21
C GLY A 148 9.67 6.20 -4.00
N THR A 149 8.35 6.35 -4.15
CA THR A 149 7.41 6.30 -3.02
C THR A 149 7.01 4.86 -2.69
N SER A 150 6.83 4.58 -1.38
CA SER A 150 6.32 3.29 -0.90
C SER A 150 4.94 3.00 -1.51
N ALA A 151 4.59 1.71 -1.60
CA ALA A 151 3.27 1.27 -2.07
C ALA A 151 2.14 2.02 -1.35
N PRO A 152 1.02 2.33 -2.04
CA PRO A 152 -0.11 3.08 -1.47
C PRO A 152 -0.73 2.34 -0.28
N ALA A 153 -1.64 2.97 0.46
CA ALA A 153 -2.44 2.26 1.45
C ALA A 153 -3.25 1.14 0.76
N ALA A 154 -3.26 -0.05 1.36
CA ALA A 154 -4.04 -1.17 0.85
C ALA A 154 -5.55 -0.90 1.01
N SER A 155 -6.34 -1.36 0.04
CA SER A 155 -7.80 -1.43 0.12
C SER A 155 -8.29 -2.71 -0.54
N GLU A 156 -9.59 -3.01 -0.47
CA GLU A 156 -10.18 -4.15 -1.17
C GLU A 156 -9.96 -4.13 -2.69
N ALA A 157 -9.75 -2.94 -3.27
CA ALA A 157 -9.57 -2.76 -4.71
C ALA A 157 -8.12 -2.50 -5.14
N THR A 158 -7.23 -2.17 -4.20
CA THR A 158 -5.86 -1.71 -4.52
C THR A 158 -4.84 -2.37 -3.61
N ALA A 159 -3.84 -3.01 -4.22
CA ALA A 159 -2.70 -3.57 -3.49
C ALA A 159 -1.85 -2.45 -2.87
N GLY A 160 -1.40 -2.66 -1.63
CA GLY A 160 -0.72 -1.61 -0.86
C GLY A 160 -0.13 -2.12 0.45
N ILE A 161 0.20 -1.19 1.34
CA ILE A 161 0.64 -1.45 2.71
C ILE A 161 -0.56 -1.22 3.65
N ALA A 162 -0.72 -2.08 4.65
CA ALA A 162 -1.71 -1.91 5.72
C ALA A 162 -1.07 -2.16 7.08
N GLU A 163 -1.60 -1.51 8.11
CA GLU A 163 -1.12 -1.65 9.49
C GLU A 163 -1.59 -2.98 10.11
N ILE A 164 -0.93 -3.38 11.20
CA ILE A 164 -1.37 -4.52 12.03
C ILE A 164 -2.40 -4.02 13.05
N ALA A 165 -3.56 -4.67 13.12
CA ALA A 165 -4.60 -4.34 14.07
C ALA A 165 -4.16 -4.60 15.53
N THR A 166 -4.54 -3.70 16.43
CA THR A 166 -4.41 -3.88 17.88
C THR A 166 -5.48 -4.85 18.41
N GLN A 167 -5.34 -5.28 19.67
CA GLN A 167 -6.34 -6.20 20.25
C GLN A 167 -7.73 -5.55 20.38
N PRO A 168 -7.84 -4.30 20.88
CA PRO A 168 -9.14 -3.62 20.96
C PRO A 168 -9.83 -3.44 19.60
N GLU A 169 -9.06 -3.19 18.54
CA GLU A 169 -9.61 -3.03 17.18
C GLU A 169 -10.19 -4.35 16.65
N VAL A 170 -9.49 -5.47 16.88
CA VAL A 170 -10.01 -6.82 16.54
C VAL A 170 -11.27 -7.15 17.33
N ASP A 171 -11.34 -6.76 18.60
CA ASP A 171 -12.52 -6.98 19.44
C ASP A 171 -13.71 -6.06 19.07
N ALA A 172 -13.45 -4.91 18.44
CA ALA A 172 -14.49 -3.97 18.00
C ALA A 172 -15.23 -4.42 16.72
N LEU A 173 -14.61 -5.29 15.90
CA LEU A 173 -15.21 -5.87 14.69
C LEU A 173 -15.63 -4.86 13.60
N THR A 174 -15.00 -3.69 13.53
CA THR A 174 -15.34 -2.62 12.56
C THR A 174 -14.22 -2.25 11.58
N ASP A 175 -13.01 -2.79 11.74
CA ASP A 175 -11.83 -2.39 10.98
C ASP A 175 -11.66 -3.23 9.70
N ASP A 176 -11.64 -2.56 8.54
CA ASP A 176 -11.37 -3.14 7.21
C ASP A 176 -10.01 -2.69 6.62
N ALA A 177 -9.25 -1.86 7.34
CA ALA A 177 -8.04 -1.23 6.87
C ALA A 177 -6.75 -1.95 7.33
N ARG A 178 -6.87 -2.93 8.24
CA ARG A 178 -5.72 -3.55 8.94
C ARG A 178 -5.73 -5.07 8.89
N PHE A 179 -4.54 -5.67 9.03
CA PHE A 179 -4.39 -7.12 9.12
C PHE A 179 -4.34 -7.63 10.57
N ILE A 180 -4.94 -8.80 10.80
CA ILE A 180 -4.94 -9.50 12.09
C ILE A 180 -3.76 -10.48 12.14
N THR A 181 -3.03 -10.52 13.26
CA THR A 181 -1.97 -11.53 13.48
C THR A 181 -2.51 -12.74 14.26
N PRO A 182 -1.84 -13.91 14.18
CA PRO A 182 -2.29 -15.12 14.88
C PRO A 182 -2.50 -14.93 16.39
N LEU A 183 -1.66 -14.13 17.06
CA LEU A 183 -1.82 -13.84 18.49
C LEU A 183 -3.08 -13.02 18.79
N LYS A 184 -3.46 -12.10 17.89
CA LYS A 184 -4.69 -11.30 18.03
C LYS A 184 -5.92 -12.15 17.82
N LEU A 185 -5.92 -13.01 16.80
CA LEU A 185 -6.98 -13.99 16.58
C LEU A 185 -7.09 -14.98 17.76
N ALA A 186 -5.96 -15.44 18.28
CA ALA A 186 -5.90 -16.28 19.47
C ALA A 186 -6.27 -15.55 20.77
N ASN A 187 -6.51 -14.24 20.78
CA ASN A 187 -7.00 -13.53 21.96
C ASN A 187 -8.35 -12.85 21.72
N TRP A 188 -8.91 -12.96 20.51
CA TRP A 188 -10.20 -12.40 20.17
C TRP A 188 -11.26 -12.83 21.17
N SER A 189 -11.96 -11.85 21.72
CA SER A 189 -12.98 -12.02 22.75
C SER A 189 -14.15 -12.90 22.30
N GLY A 190 -14.51 -12.87 21.02
CA GLY A 190 -15.58 -13.67 20.42
C GLY A 190 -15.20 -15.10 20.03
N ARG A 191 -13.95 -15.53 20.24
CA ARG A 191 -13.56 -16.91 19.91
C ARG A 191 -14.24 -17.91 20.83
N SER A 192 -14.73 -19.03 20.26
CA SER A 192 -15.24 -20.13 21.06
C SER A 192 -14.13 -20.71 21.95
N LYS A 193 -14.43 -20.88 23.24
CA LYS A 193 -13.50 -21.45 24.22
C LYS A 193 -13.98 -22.85 24.63
N LYS A 194 -13.04 -23.73 24.96
CA LYS A 194 -13.32 -25.09 25.43
C LYS A 194 -12.48 -25.40 26.66
N PHE A 195 -13.11 -26.01 27.66
CA PHE A 195 -12.47 -26.62 28.81
C PHE A 195 -12.91 -28.09 28.91
N SER A 196 -12.03 -28.96 29.40
CA SER A 196 -12.33 -30.38 29.59
C SER A 196 -11.65 -30.89 30.86
N GLN A 197 -12.35 -31.73 31.62
CA GLN A 197 -11.82 -32.32 32.85
C GLN A 197 -12.36 -33.74 33.04
N VAL A 198 -11.54 -34.65 33.55
CA VAL A 198 -11.98 -35.98 34.02
C VAL A 198 -12.53 -35.84 35.44
N ILE A 199 -13.67 -36.45 35.71
CA ILE A 199 -14.40 -36.34 36.98
C ILE A 199 -14.82 -37.71 37.52
N GLY A 200 -15.16 -37.75 38.81
CA GLY A 200 -15.54 -38.94 39.56
C GLY A 200 -14.53 -39.23 40.65
N ASP A 201 -14.91 -39.11 41.91
CA ASP A 201 -14.06 -39.29 43.09
C ASP A 201 -14.53 -40.44 43.99
N ALA A 202 -15.56 -41.19 43.56
CA ALA A 202 -16.22 -42.25 44.32
C ALA A 202 -16.79 -41.82 45.68
N ALA A 203 -16.95 -40.52 45.94
CA ALA A 203 -17.36 -40.00 47.25
C ALA A 203 -18.42 -38.89 47.16
N ALA A 204 -18.20 -37.87 46.33
CA ALA A 204 -19.08 -36.71 46.25
C ALA A 204 -20.22 -36.94 45.25
N THR A 205 -21.44 -36.61 45.68
CA THR A 205 -22.62 -36.52 44.78
C THR A 205 -22.73 -35.15 44.11
N SER A 206 -21.87 -34.19 44.48
CA SER A 206 -21.81 -32.85 43.90
C SER A 206 -20.36 -32.50 43.59
N ILE A 207 -20.04 -32.36 42.31
CA ILE A 207 -18.68 -32.11 41.84
C ILE A 207 -18.62 -30.73 41.16
N THR A 208 -17.72 -29.87 41.62
CA THR A 208 -17.48 -28.56 41.00
C THR A 208 -16.37 -28.64 39.97
N VAL A 209 -16.66 -28.13 38.78
CA VAL A 209 -15.78 -28.10 37.60
C VAL A 209 -15.42 -26.65 37.32
N THR A 210 -14.17 -26.27 37.58
CA THR A 210 -13.66 -24.91 37.38
C THR A 210 -13.10 -24.76 35.98
N HIS A 211 -13.83 -24.06 35.10
CA HIS A 211 -13.50 -23.93 33.67
C HIS A 211 -12.80 -22.62 33.28
N ASN A 212 -12.81 -21.58 34.13
CA ASN A 212 -12.13 -20.30 33.88
C ASN A 212 -12.46 -19.62 32.54
N LEU A 213 -13.65 -19.88 31.99
CA LEU A 213 -14.05 -19.32 30.68
C LEU A 213 -14.53 -17.86 30.78
N ASN A 214 -14.71 -17.36 32.01
CA ASN A 214 -15.24 -16.04 32.33
C ASN A 214 -16.62 -15.78 31.69
N SER A 215 -17.47 -16.80 31.64
CA SER A 215 -18.83 -16.73 31.12
C SER A 215 -19.74 -17.71 31.87
N ARG A 216 -20.98 -17.31 32.14
CA ARG A 216 -22.05 -18.23 32.58
C ARG A 216 -22.79 -18.87 31.40
N ASP A 217 -22.71 -18.26 30.22
CA ASP A 217 -23.32 -18.75 29.00
C ASP A 217 -22.47 -19.88 28.43
N VAL A 218 -22.53 -21.02 29.13
CA VAL A 218 -21.75 -22.21 28.81
C VAL A 218 -22.65 -23.38 28.46
N HIS A 219 -22.22 -24.16 27.48
CA HIS A 219 -22.76 -25.47 27.19
C HIS A 219 -21.91 -26.52 27.89
N THR A 220 -22.54 -27.41 28.66
CA THR A 220 -21.87 -28.47 29.41
C THR A 220 -22.37 -29.82 28.93
N GLU A 221 -21.43 -30.68 28.56
CA GLU A 221 -21.70 -32.06 28.18
C GLU A 221 -20.85 -32.99 29.04
N VAL A 222 -21.46 -34.05 29.57
CA VAL A 222 -20.79 -35.09 30.34
C VAL A 222 -20.93 -36.39 29.58
N TYR A 223 -19.85 -37.15 29.43
CA TYR A 223 -19.87 -38.46 28.77
C TYR A 223 -18.99 -39.46 29.52
N ARG A 224 -19.23 -40.75 29.31
CA ARG A 224 -18.45 -41.84 29.96
C ARG A 224 -16.99 -41.80 29.53
N ASN A 225 -16.07 -41.96 30.48
CA ASN A 225 -14.62 -42.01 30.22
C ASN A 225 -14.12 -43.43 29.85
N SER A 226 -15.05 -44.32 29.51
CA SER A 226 -14.77 -45.67 29.03
C SER A 226 -16.00 -46.24 28.32
N GLY A 227 -15.84 -47.34 27.58
CA GLY A 227 -16.92 -47.96 26.84
C GLY A 227 -17.34 -47.12 25.62
N ASN A 228 -18.63 -46.80 25.52
CA ASN A 228 -19.22 -46.18 24.32
C ASN A 228 -19.09 -44.65 24.24
N TYR A 229 -18.53 -44.01 25.28
CA TYR A 229 -18.39 -42.54 25.36
C TYR A 229 -19.71 -41.78 25.11
N ASP A 230 -20.83 -42.37 25.50
CA ASP A 230 -22.16 -41.77 25.32
C ASP A 230 -22.42 -40.68 26.36
N SER A 231 -23.21 -39.69 25.94
CA SER A 231 -23.55 -38.53 26.76
C SER A 231 -24.46 -38.94 27.92
N VAL A 232 -24.17 -38.42 29.10
CA VAL A 232 -24.89 -38.68 30.34
C VAL A 232 -25.57 -37.39 30.77
N MET A 233 -26.89 -37.46 30.92
CA MET A 233 -27.65 -36.32 31.41
C MET A 233 -27.45 -36.18 32.91
N VAL A 234 -26.94 -35.03 33.33
CA VAL A 234 -26.73 -34.68 34.74
C VAL A 234 -27.29 -33.29 34.98
N GLU A 235 -27.72 -33.02 36.21
CA GLU A 235 -28.09 -31.66 36.58
C GLU A 235 -26.82 -30.79 36.59
N THR A 236 -26.82 -29.72 35.79
CA THR A 236 -25.71 -28.77 35.70
C THR A 236 -26.13 -27.42 36.26
N ARG A 237 -25.48 -27.00 37.34
CA ARG A 237 -25.67 -25.68 37.96
C ARG A 237 -24.53 -24.74 37.56
N ARG A 238 -24.85 -23.61 36.93
CA ARG A 238 -23.88 -22.55 36.55
C ARG A 238 -23.60 -21.65 37.75
N THR A 239 -22.76 -22.13 38.66
CA THR A 239 -22.54 -21.52 39.98
C THR A 239 -21.76 -20.21 39.91
N SER A 240 -20.85 -20.05 38.95
CA SER A 240 -20.14 -18.79 38.69
C SER A 240 -19.81 -18.61 37.20
N VAL A 241 -19.16 -17.49 36.85
CA VAL A 241 -18.61 -17.27 35.50
C VAL A 241 -17.41 -18.19 35.18
N ASN A 242 -16.85 -18.86 36.17
CA ASN A 242 -15.66 -19.70 36.03
C ASN A 242 -15.88 -21.15 36.49
N ALA A 243 -17.09 -21.52 36.92
CA ALA A 243 -17.38 -22.87 37.39
C ALA A 243 -18.83 -23.31 37.15
N VAL A 244 -18.97 -24.61 36.91
CA VAL A 244 -20.24 -25.33 36.92
C VAL A 244 -20.20 -26.43 37.97
N THR A 245 -21.32 -26.74 38.60
CA THR A 245 -21.45 -27.85 39.55
C THR A 245 -22.37 -28.90 38.97
N LEU A 246 -21.87 -30.14 38.90
CA LEU A 246 -22.59 -31.30 38.42
C LEU A 246 -23.14 -32.08 39.62
N VAL A 247 -24.43 -32.38 39.60
CA VAL A 247 -25.10 -33.12 40.67
C VAL A 247 -25.51 -34.49 40.18
N PHE A 248 -25.20 -35.51 40.98
CA PHE A 248 -25.47 -36.92 40.71
C PHE A 248 -26.30 -37.52 41.86
N ASP A 249 -27.22 -38.43 41.53
CA ASP A 249 -28.00 -39.16 42.54
C ASP A 249 -27.14 -40.16 43.33
N ASN A 250 -26.07 -40.66 42.71
CA ASN A 250 -25.07 -41.54 43.33
C ASN A 250 -23.68 -41.03 43.01
N ALA A 251 -22.75 -41.17 43.95
CA ALA A 251 -21.37 -40.73 43.75
C ALA A 251 -20.75 -41.47 42.55
N PRO A 252 -20.31 -40.76 41.50
CA PRO A 252 -19.70 -41.37 40.33
C PRO A 252 -18.38 -42.05 40.70
N ALA A 253 -18.13 -43.24 40.15
CA ALA A 253 -16.90 -43.98 40.39
C ALA A 253 -15.66 -43.17 39.95
N LEU A 254 -14.49 -43.51 40.50
CA LEU A 254 -13.24 -42.81 40.24
C LEU A 254 -12.97 -42.68 38.73
N ASN A 255 -12.78 -41.44 38.26
CA ASN A 255 -12.47 -41.10 36.86
C ASN A 255 -13.44 -41.66 35.81
N SER A 256 -14.71 -41.87 36.18
CA SER A 256 -15.70 -42.54 35.33
C SER A 256 -16.30 -41.66 34.22
N PHE A 257 -16.19 -40.33 34.31
CA PHE A 257 -16.76 -39.41 33.34
C PHE A 257 -15.77 -38.32 32.91
N VAL A 258 -16.00 -37.76 31.71
CA VAL A 258 -15.35 -36.53 31.25
C VAL A 258 -16.43 -35.47 31.08
N VAL A 259 -16.14 -34.27 31.57
CA VAL A 259 -16.96 -33.07 31.34
C VAL A 259 -16.26 -32.18 30.32
N VAL A 260 -17.03 -31.67 29.36
CA VAL A 260 -16.62 -30.63 28.42
C VAL A 260 -17.51 -29.41 28.64
N VAL A 261 -16.87 -28.26 28.82
CA VAL A 261 -17.53 -26.96 28.95
C VAL A 261 -17.11 -26.08 27.78
N ARG A 262 -18.08 -25.51 27.04
CA ARG A 262 -17.82 -24.60 25.91
C ARG A 262 -18.51 -23.27 26.15
N ALA A 263 -17.85 -22.18 25.76
CA ALA A 263 -18.35 -20.81 25.79
C ALA A 263 -18.17 -20.15 24.42
#